data_AF-A0A950TBQ5-F1
#
_entry.id   AF-A0A950TBQ5-F1
#
_cell.length_a   1.000
_cell.length_b   1.000
_cell.length_c   1.000
_cell.angle_alpha   90.00
_cell.angle_beta   90.00
_cell.angle_gamma   90.00
#
_symmetry.space_group_name_H-M   'P 1'
#
loop_
_entity.id
_entity.type
_entity.pdbx_description
1 polymer ?
#
loop_
_entity_poly.entity_id
_entity_poly.type
_entity_poly.pdbx_seq_one_letter_code
_entity_poly.pdbx_strand_id
1 'polypeptide(L)'
;VGWSVPPFVLKDLAEGHLQIIARGSDVVAIRDQTIRVNVANANALKEKRDAFVRYIRALSRAIDWAYTGDAAIDAYAALAKVPRELAQRTRDEFYPKQSLQLSEVRGLELTLQQALEYKYISAPLSAAEVQKGLMDILYTPAK
;
A
#
# COMPACT_ATOMS: atom_id res chain seq x y z
N VAL A 1 -23.36 -6.74 0.08
CA VAL A 1 -22.04 -6.38 0.64
C VAL A 1 -21.01 -6.44 -0.49
N GLY A 2 -20.20 -5.41 -0.68
CA GLY A 2 -19.20 -5.34 -1.77
C GLY A 2 -17.88 -4.74 -1.28
N TRP A 3 -16.83 -4.90 -2.09
CA TRP A 3 -15.51 -4.31 -1.84
C TRP A 3 -15.35 -3.01 -2.62
N SER A 4 -14.66 -2.03 -2.04
CA SER A 4 -14.37 -0.76 -2.70
C SER A 4 -13.05 -0.17 -2.19
N VAL A 5 -12.53 0.81 -2.92
CA VAL A 5 -11.31 1.55 -2.59
C VAL A 5 -11.59 3.06 -2.59
N PRO A 6 -11.05 3.81 -1.62
CA PRO A 6 -11.09 5.27 -1.67
C PRO A 6 -10.34 5.82 -2.89
N PRO A 7 -10.82 6.91 -3.53
CA PRO A 7 -12.00 7.70 -3.15
C PRO A 7 -13.32 7.25 -3.82
N PHE A 8 -13.35 6.14 -4.56
CA PHE A 8 -14.40 5.78 -5.52
C PHE A 8 -15.85 5.83 -5.00
N VAL A 9 -16.09 5.39 -3.75
CA VAL A 9 -17.44 5.35 -3.13
C VAL A 9 -17.65 6.37 -2.00
N LEU A 10 -16.70 7.27 -1.77
CA LEU A 10 -16.77 8.17 -0.62
C LEU A 10 -17.88 9.23 -0.76
N LYS A 11 -18.30 9.54 -1.99
CA LYS A 11 -19.46 10.39 -2.24
C LYS A 11 -20.75 9.73 -1.78
N ASP A 12 -21.02 8.50 -2.24
CA ASP A 12 -22.21 7.74 -1.84
C ASP A 12 -22.24 7.45 -0.33
N LEU A 13 -21.06 7.29 0.29
CA LEU A 13 -20.94 7.20 1.74
C LEU A 13 -21.31 8.53 2.44
N ALA A 14 -20.92 9.67 1.89
CA ALA A 14 -21.27 10.99 2.43
C ALA A 14 -22.76 11.32 2.25
N GLU A 15 -23.38 10.84 1.15
CA GLU A 15 -24.80 11.01 0.85
C GLU A 15 -25.70 9.98 1.58
N GLY A 16 -25.09 9.05 2.34
CA GLY A 16 -25.82 8.04 3.12
C GLY A 16 -26.39 6.88 2.29
N HIS A 17 -26.03 6.77 1.02
CA HIS A 17 -26.44 5.65 0.15
C HIS A 17 -25.70 4.35 0.51
N LEU A 18 -24.52 4.46 1.12
CA LEU A 18 -23.69 3.35 1.54
C LEU A 18 -23.25 3.51 3.00
N GLN A 19 -22.96 2.38 3.64
CA GLN A 19 -22.34 2.35 4.97
C GLN A 19 -21.10 1.45 4.95
N ILE A 20 -20.03 1.91 5.60
CA ILE A 20 -18.87 1.06 5.88
C ILE A 20 -19.24 0.11 7.03
N ILE A 21 -19.22 -1.19 6.76
CA ILE A 21 -19.43 -2.23 7.79
C ILE A 21 -18.11 -2.78 8.37
N ALA A 22 -17.00 -2.63 7.63
CA ALA A 22 -15.65 -2.98 8.06
C ALA A 22 -14.61 -2.34 7.11
N ARG A 23 -13.44 -2.01 7.64
CA ARG A 23 -12.21 -1.70 6.89
C ARG A 23 -11.23 -2.84 7.08
N GLY A 24 -10.29 -3.01 6.14
CA GLY A 24 -9.22 -4.00 6.31
C GLY A 24 -8.42 -3.81 7.61
N SER A 25 -8.20 -2.55 8.02
CA SER A 25 -7.53 -2.21 9.29
C SER A 25 -8.33 -2.56 10.55
N ASP A 26 -9.65 -2.81 10.43
CA ASP A 26 -10.48 -3.23 11.55
C ASP A 26 -10.31 -4.74 11.85
N VAL A 27 -9.73 -5.51 10.92
CA VAL A 27 -9.52 -6.95 11.07
C VAL A 27 -8.18 -7.23 11.73
N VAL A 28 -8.19 -7.55 13.03
CA VAL A 28 -6.99 -7.79 13.86
C VAL A 28 -6.01 -8.76 13.21
N ALA A 29 -6.49 -9.82 12.56
CA ALA A 29 -5.65 -10.84 11.96
C ALA A 29 -4.77 -10.34 10.80
N ILE A 30 -5.18 -9.29 10.08
CA ILE A 30 -4.50 -8.83 8.86
C ILE A 30 -4.11 -7.36 8.89
N ARG A 31 -4.44 -6.61 9.95
CA ARG A 31 -4.18 -5.16 10.04
C ARG A 31 -2.70 -4.79 9.90
N ASP A 32 -1.82 -5.71 10.29
CA ASP A 32 -0.37 -5.53 10.29
C ASP A 32 0.31 -6.23 9.08
N GLN A 33 -0.47 -6.82 8.17
CA GLN A 33 0.02 -7.49 6.97
C GLN A 33 0.26 -6.49 5.83
N THR A 34 1.37 -6.64 5.11
CA THR A 34 1.63 -5.86 3.89
C THR A 34 0.71 -6.35 2.77
N ILE A 35 -0.21 -5.50 2.33
CA ILE A 35 -1.19 -5.81 1.27
C ILE A 35 -0.88 -5.19 -0.10
N ARG A 36 0.14 -4.32 -0.20
CA ARG A 36 0.57 -3.68 -1.44
C ARG A 36 2.07 -3.78 -1.61
N VAL A 37 2.51 -4.04 -2.83
CA VAL A 37 3.93 -4.13 -3.21
C VAL A 37 4.16 -3.43 -4.55
N ASN A 38 5.41 -3.03 -4.79
CA ASN A 38 5.86 -2.61 -6.11
C ASN A 38 6.47 -3.83 -6.83
N VAL A 39 6.11 -4.04 -8.08
CA VAL A 39 6.62 -5.16 -8.89
C VAL A 39 7.54 -4.61 -9.98
N ALA A 40 8.68 -5.26 -10.16
CA ALA A 40 9.65 -4.94 -11.20
C ALA A 40 10.01 -6.19 -11.98
N ASN A 41 10.35 -6.02 -13.26
CA ASN A 41 10.96 -7.10 -14.04
C ASN A 41 12.36 -7.41 -13.47
N ALA A 42 12.65 -8.69 -13.23
CA ALA A 42 13.89 -9.13 -12.59
C ALA A 42 15.16 -8.74 -13.37
N ASN A 43 15.13 -8.89 -14.71
CA ASN A 43 16.28 -8.52 -15.55
C ASN A 43 16.51 -7.01 -15.54
N ALA A 44 15.43 -6.23 -15.69
CA ALA A 44 15.51 -4.77 -15.61
C ALA A 44 16.05 -4.31 -14.26
N LEU A 45 15.61 -4.91 -13.16
CA LEU A 45 16.12 -4.58 -11.82
C LEU A 45 17.61 -4.90 -11.68
N LYS A 46 18.06 -6.03 -12.22
CA LYS A 46 19.48 -6.43 -12.20
C LYS A 46 20.34 -5.46 -13.02
N GLU A 47 19.92 -5.12 -14.23
CA GLU A 47 20.69 -4.29 -15.16
C GLU A 47 20.65 -2.80 -14.81
N LYS A 48 19.55 -2.33 -14.22
CA LYS A 48 19.30 -0.90 -13.98
C LYS A 48 19.09 -0.58 -12.50
N ARG A 49 19.71 -1.36 -11.60
CA ARG A 49 19.50 -1.27 -10.15
C ARG A 49 19.57 0.16 -9.60
N ASP A 50 20.57 0.95 -10.02
CA ASP A 50 20.73 2.34 -9.58
C ASP A 50 19.49 3.20 -9.89
N ALA A 51 18.90 3.04 -11.08
CA ALA A 51 17.69 3.77 -11.46
C ALA A 51 16.49 3.41 -10.56
N PHE A 52 16.31 2.12 -10.25
CA PHE A 52 15.26 1.67 -9.33
C PHE A 52 15.48 2.19 -7.90
N VAL A 53 16.71 2.15 -7.39
CA VAL A 53 17.05 2.70 -6.06
C VAL A 53 16.72 4.20 -6.00
N ARG A 54 17.09 4.97 -7.02
CA ARG A 54 16.75 6.40 -7.11
C ARG A 54 15.24 6.64 -7.18
N TYR A 55 14.52 5.81 -7.92
CA TYR A 55 13.06 5.88 -7.99
C TYR A 55 12.43 5.63 -6.62
N ILE A 56 12.81 4.57 -5.90
CA ILE A 56 12.25 4.28 -4.56
C ILE A 56 12.61 5.38 -3.55
N ARG A 57 13.81 5.98 -3.63
CA ARG A 57 14.16 7.17 -2.83
C ARG A 57 13.27 8.36 -3.15
N ALA A 58 13.00 8.62 -4.43
CA ALA A 58 12.09 9.69 -4.83
C ALA A 58 10.66 9.42 -4.36
N LEU A 59 10.19 8.18 -4.46
CA LEU A 59 8.89 7.75 -3.96
C LEU A 59 8.78 7.93 -2.44
N SER A 60 9.80 7.56 -1.67
CA SER A 60 9.83 7.80 -0.22
C SER A 60 9.67 9.28 0.11
N ARG A 61 10.41 10.16 -0.58
CA ARG A 61 10.28 11.62 -0.37
C ARG A 61 8.91 12.16 -0.80
N ALA A 62 8.33 11.60 -1.86
CA ALA A 62 6.99 11.97 -2.31
C ALA A 62 5.92 11.55 -1.30
N ILE A 63 6.05 10.36 -0.70
CA ILE A 63 5.21 9.93 0.42
C ILE A 63 5.39 10.90 1.58
N ASP A 64 6.62 11.23 1.98
CA ASP A 64 6.84 12.18 3.08
C ASP A 64 6.15 13.52 2.82
N TRP A 65 6.33 14.06 1.62
CA TRP A 65 5.68 15.30 1.17
C TRP A 65 4.15 15.21 1.17
N ALA A 66 3.56 14.05 0.82
CA ALA A 66 2.11 13.88 0.81
C ALA A 66 1.44 14.10 2.18
N TYR A 67 2.23 14.06 3.27
CA TYR A 67 1.79 14.27 4.65
C TYR A 67 2.36 15.55 5.30
N THR A 68 2.88 16.53 4.53
CA THR A 68 3.44 17.77 5.10
C THR A 68 2.45 18.91 5.27
N GLY A 69 1.30 18.91 4.59
CA GLY A 69 0.28 19.97 4.76
C GLY A 69 -0.65 20.17 3.57
N ASP A 70 -1.19 21.38 3.45
CA ASP A 70 -2.30 21.72 2.55
C ASP A 70 -1.96 21.58 1.06
N ALA A 71 -0.76 22.00 0.64
CA ALA A 71 -0.35 21.90 -0.76
C ALA A 71 -0.36 20.45 -1.29
N ALA A 72 -0.08 19.48 -0.43
CA ALA A 72 -0.15 18.07 -0.79
C ALA A 72 -1.59 17.58 -0.98
N ILE A 73 -2.52 18.07 -0.16
CA ILE A 73 -3.96 17.78 -0.32
C ILE A 73 -4.50 18.41 -1.60
N ASP A 74 -4.12 19.64 -1.90
CA ASP A 74 -4.55 20.33 -3.11
C ASP A 74 -4.06 19.60 -4.37
N ALA A 75 -2.80 19.17 -4.37
CA ALA A 75 -2.25 18.36 -5.44
C ALA A 75 -2.97 17.00 -5.57
N TYR A 76 -3.26 16.35 -4.45
CA TYR A 76 -4.00 15.08 -4.48
C TYR A 76 -5.42 15.26 -5.03
N ALA A 77 -6.14 16.29 -4.59
CA ALA A 77 -7.47 16.63 -5.08
C ALA A 77 -7.49 16.88 -6.59
N ALA A 78 -6.51 17.64 -7.10
CA ALA A 78 -6.37 17.91 -8.52
C ALA A 78 -6.06 16.64 -9.33
N LEU A 79 -5.13 15.80 -8.85
CA LEU A 79 -4.76 14.54 -9.52
C LEU A 79 -5.91 13.54 -9.54
N ALA A 80 -6.62 13.39 -8.42
CA ALA A 80 -7.74 12.47 -8.28
C ALA A 80 -9.06 13.03 -8.84
N LYS A 81 -9.11 14.32 -9.21
CA LYS A 81 -10.29 15.04 -9.70
C LYS A 81 -11.47 14.94 -8.73
N VAL A 82 -11.20 15.17 -7.44
CA VAL A 82 -12.20 15.15 -6.36
C VAL A 82 -12.17 16.46 -5.57
N PRO A 83 -13.24 16.81 -4.84
CA PRO A 83 -13.20 17.93 -3.91
C PRO A 83 -12.06 17.80 -2.91
N ARG A 84 -11.50 18.95 -2.49
CA ARG A 84 -10.35 19.01 -1.58
C ARG A 84 -10.62 18.27 -0.26
N GLU A 85 -11.80 18.47 0.29
CA GLU A 85 -12.26 17.85 1.53
C GLU A 85 -12.30 16.33 1.40
N LEU A 86 -12.70 15.82 0.22
CA LEU A 86 -12.74 14.39 -0.06
C LEU A 86 -11.33 13.81 -0.19
N ALA A 87 -10.39 14.53 -0.82
CA ALA A 87 -8.99 14.13 -0.88
C ALA A 87 -8.35 14.08 0.51
N GLN A 88 -8.60 15.10 1.34
CA GLN A 88 -8.11 15.14 2.71
C GLN A 88 -8.66 13.97 3.54
N ARG A 89 -9.97 13.78 3.52
CA ARG A 89 -10.63 12.67 4.21
C ARG A 89 -10.09 11.31 3.75
N THR A 90 -9.86 11.17 2.44
CA THR A 90 -9.29 9.95 1.87
C THR A 90 -7.91 9.64 2.47
N ARG A 91 -7.01 10.63 2.51
CA ARG A 91 -5.68 10.46 3.10
C ARG A 91 -5.78 10.13 4.59
N ASP A 92 -6.53 10.94 5.34
CA ASP A 92 -6.53 10.92 6.80
C ASP A 92 -7.24 9.67 7.36
N GLU A 93 -8.32 9.21 6.74
CA GLU A 93 -9.12 8.07 7.24
C GLU A 93 -8.69 6.71 6.67
N PHE A 94 -8.08 6.67 5.48
CA PHE A 94 -7.86 5.41 4.75
C PHE A 94 -6.41 5.10 4.38
N TYR A 95 -5.52 6.09 4.42
CA TYR A 95 -4.10 5.92 4.09
C TYR A 95 -3.23 6.40 5.25
N PRO A 96 -3.18 5.66 6.38
CA PRO A 96 -2.24 5.99 7.45
C PRO A 96 -0.81 5.91 6.91
N LYS A 97 0.01 6.95 7.13
CA LYS A 97 1.35 7.06 6.53
C LYS A 97 2.22 5.81 6.72
N GLN A 98 2.12 5.18 7.90
CA GLN A 98 2.89 3.98 8.24
C GLN A 98 2.57 2.77 7.34
N SER A 99 1.36 2.68 6.77
CA SER A 99 0.99 1.59 5.85
C SER A 99 1.60 1.77 4.44
N LEU A 100 2.15 2.94 4.14
CA LEU A 100 2.83 3.25 2.89
C LEU A 100 4.36 3.11 2.98
N GLN A 101 4.88 2.56 4.08
CA GLN A 101 6.31 2.32 4.25
C GLN A 101 6.87 1.41 3.13
N LEU A 102 8.15 1.61 2.79
CA LEU A 102 8.83 0.95 1.67
C LEU A 102 9.99 0.03 2.10
N SER A 103 10.21 -0.12 3.41
CA SER A 103 11.42 -0.71 4.00
C SER A 103 11.26 -2.15 4.46
N GLU A 104 10.04 -2.67 4.55
CA GLU A 104 9.79 -4.03 5.02
C GLU A 104 8.52 -4.64 4.43
N VAL A 105 8.45 -5.97 4.43
CA VAL A 105 7.22 -6.73 4.16
C VAL A 105 6.82 -7.41 5.46
N ARG A 106 5.63 -7.10 5.97
CA ARG A 106 5.12 -7.63 7.25
C ARG A 106 4.09 -8.73 7.00
N GLY A 107 4.10 -9.74 7.88
CA GLY A 107 3.10 -10.82 7.88
C GLY A 107 3.24 -11.82 6.73
N LEU A 108 4.45 -12.02 6.19
CA LEU A 108 4.68 -12.92 5.05
C LEU A 108 4.31 -14.37 5.36
N GLU A 109 4.62 -14.86 6.56
CA GLU A 109 4.25 -16.21 7.00
C GLU A 109 2.73 -16.41 6.93
N LEU A 110 1.97 -15.47 7.47
CA LEU A 110 0.51 -15.50 7.42
C LEU A 110 0.01 -15.42 5.96
N THR A 111 0.61 -14.55 5.13
CA THR A 111 0.27 -14.44 3.71
C THR A 111 0.44 -15.78 3.00
N LEU A 112 1.56 -16.49 3.23
CA LEU A 112 1.82 -17.78 2.60
C LEU A 112 0.92 -18.89 3.14
N GLN A 113 0.61 -18.88 4.44
CA GLN A 113 -0.38 -19.79 5.03
C GLN A 113 -1.76 -19.61 4.39
N GLN A 114 -2.23 -18.37 4.30
CA GLN A 114 -3.52 -18.04 3.68
C GLN A 114 -3.52 -18.36 2.18
N ALA A 115 -2.40 -18.12 1.48
CA ALA A 115 -2.27 -18.47 0.08
C ALA A 115 -2.44 -19.98 -0.14
N LEU A 116 -1.93 -20.81 0.77
CA LEU A 116 -2.13 -22.26 0.72
C LEU A 116 -3.57 -22.64 1.05
N GLU A 117 -4.11 -22.12 2.15
CA GLU A 117 -5.48 -22.39 2.62
C GLU A 117 -6.52 -22.04 1.55
N TYR A 118 -6.36 -20.88 0.90
CA TYR A 118 -7.25 -20.39 -0.14
C TYR A 118 -6.82 -20.81 -1.56
N LYS A 119 -5.87 -21.73 -1.69
CA LYS A 119 -5.47 -22.37 -2.96
C LYS A 119 -4.88 -21.41 -4.02
N TYR A 120 -4.28 -20.32 -3.60
CA TYR A 120 -3.43 -19.48 -4.46
C TYR A 120 -2.06 -20.11 -4.75
N ILE A 121 -1.60 -21.01 -3.89
CA ILE A 121 -0.43 -21.87 -4.10
C ILE A 121 -0.81 -23.33 -3.86
N SER A 122 -0.13 -24.26 -4.54
CA SER A 122 -0.43 -25.70 -4.47
C SER A 122 0.35 -26.44 -3.39
N ALA A 123 1.39 -25.83 -2.83
CA ALA A 123 2.25 -26.40 -1.80
C ALA A 123 2.73 -25.29 -0.84
N PRO A 124 3.05 -25.62 0.42
CA PRO A 124 3.64 -24.67 1.35
C PRO A 124 4.94 -24.06 0.79
N LEU A 125 5.14 -22.76 1.01
CA LEU A 125 6.38 -22.06 0.70
C LEU A 125 7.00 -21.51 1.99
N SER A 126 8.33 -21.52 2.08
CA SER A 126 9.05 -20.90 3.18
C SER A 126 9.12 -19.38 3.00
N ALA A 127 8.76 -18.62 4.04
CA ALA A 127 8.89 -17.17 4.05
C ALA A 127 10.33 -16.72 3.76
N ALA A 128 11.33 -17.42 4.32
CA ALA A 128 12.74 -17.11 4.08
C ALA A 128 13.16 -17.32 2.62
N GLU A 129 12.65 -18.37 1.96
CA GLU A 129 12.95 -18.65 0.54
C GLU A 129 12.29 -17.61 -0.37
N VAL A 130 11.02 -17.28 -0.10
CA VAL A 130 10.28 -16.24 -0.82
C VAL A 130 10.96 -14.89 -0.66
N GLN A 131 11.34 -14.53 0.57
CA GLN A 131 12.02 -13.27 0.83
C GLN A 131 13.37 -13.19 0.09
N LYS A 132 14.17 -14.26 0.12
CA LYS A 132 15.45 -14.31 -0.59
C LYS A 132 15.31 -14.30 -2.12
N GLY A 133 14.26 -14.94 -2.64
CA GLY A 133 14.11 -15.17 -4.09
C GLY A 133 13.26 -14.14 -4.83
N LEU A 134 12.29 -13.52 -4.16
CA LEU A 134 11.25 -12.71 -4.80
C LEU A 134 11.13 -11.27 -4.24
N MET A 135 11.83 -10.96 -3.16
CA MET A 135 11.76 -9.64 -2.53
C MET A 135 13.11 -8.94 -2.55
N ASP A 136 13.09 -7.64 -2.82
CA ASP A 136 14.29 -6.79 -2.82
C ASP A 136 13.95 -5.42 -2.23
N ILE A 137 14.49 -5.14 -1.04
CA ILE A 137 14.32 -3.84 -0.38
C ILE A 137 15.41 -2.89 -0.88
N LEU A 138 15.02 -1.98 -1.78
CA LEU A 138 15.96 -1.11 -2.47
C LEU A 138 16.35 0.13 -1.68
N TYR A 139 15.56 0.51 -0.67
CA TYR A 139 15.81 1.69 0.15
C TYR A 139 15.13 1.58 1.51
N THR A 140 15.89 1.90 2.56
CA THR A 140 15.37 2.06 3.91
C THR A 140 15.69 3.49 4.35
N PRO A 141 14.68 4.33 4.61
CA PRO A 141 14.89 5.66 5.16
C PRO A 141 15.64 5.58 6.50
N ALA A 142 16.47 6.58 6.80
CA ALA A 142 17.01 6.74 8.15
C ALA A 142 15.84 6.92 9.15
N LYS A 143 15.96 6.31 10.33
CA LYS A 143 14.98 6.42 11.42
C LYS A 143 15.01 7.78 12.09
#